data_AF-A0A6N0HTB9-F1
#
_entry.id   AF-A0A6N0HTB9-F1
#
_cell.length_a   1.000
_cell.length_b   1.000
_cell.length_c   1.000
_cell.angle_alpha   90.00
_cell.angle_beta   90.00
_cell.angle_gamma   90.00
#
_symmetry.space_group_name_H-M   'P 1'
#
loop_
_entity.id
_entity.type
_entity.pdbx_description
1 polymer ?
#
loop_
_entity_poly.entity_id
_entity_poly.type
_entity_poly.pdbx_seq_one_letter_code
_entity_poly.pdbx_strand_id
1 'polypeptide(L)'
;MLTLLVTLAGGFYASLYLNRDRKKLVAENEQDPLTGVHNRRAFEARVKSLERYTLTLINTHYSMVMFDIDHFKRSMTSMAIRRAIRRSVISAIWLRR
;
A
#
# COMPACT_ATOMS: atom_id res chain seq x y z
N MET A 1 -19.86 39.67 5.24
CA MET A 1 -20.31 38.59 4.33
C MET A 1 -19.25 38.25 3.28
N LEU A 2 -18.79 39.21 2.46
CA LEU A 2 -17.72 38.97 1.47
C LEU A 2 -16.41 38.47 2.08
N THR A 3 -15.96 39.07 3.19
CA THR A 3 -14.74 38.66 3.90
C THR A 3 -14.80 37.21 4.37
N LEU A 4 -15.95 36.79 4.92
CA LEU A 4 -16.18 35.42 5.36
C LEU A 4 -16.07 34.41 4.21
N LEU A 5 -16.64 34.76 3.04
CA LEU A 5 -16.58 33.92 1.85
C LEU A 5 -15.15 33.76 1.33
N VAL A 6 -14.36 34.84 1.33
CA VAL A 6 -12.96 34.81 0.91
C VAL A 6 -12.13 33.93 1.83
N THR A 7 -12.31 34.04 3.15
CA THR A 7 -11.58 33.21 4.12
C THR A 7 -11.92 31.72 3.98
N LEU A 8 -13.20 31.39 3.76
CA LEU A 8 -13.63 30.00 3.54
C LEU A 8 -13.10 29.44 2.22
N ALA A 9 -13.16 30.21 1.14
CA ALA A 9 -12.64 29.79 -0.17
C ALA A 9 -11.11 29.58 -0.11
N GLY A 10 -10.38 30.49 0.54
CA GLY A 10 -8.94 30.36 0.75
C GLY A 10 -8.58 29.14 1.60
N GLY A 11 -9.28 28.92 2.71
CA GLY A 11 -9.08 27.75 3.57
C GLY A 11 -9.41 26.43 2.85
N PHE A 12 -10.48 26.41 2.05
CA PHE A 12 -10.84 25.24 1.24
C PHE A 12 -9.78 24.93 0.18
N TYR A 13 -9.29 25.95 -0.53
CA TYR A 13 -8.23 25.79 -1.53
C TYR A 13 -6.93 25.27 -0.90
N ALA A 14 -6.51 25.84 0.24
CA ALA A 14 -5.34 25.38 0.99
C ALA A 14 -5.50 23.92 1.46
N SER A 15 -6.69 23.55 1.94
CA SER A 15 -7.00 22.16 2.33
C SER A 15 -6.86 21.20 1.14
N LEU A 16 -7.40 21.54 -0.02
CA LEU A 16 -7.26 20.71 -1.22
C LEU A 16 -5.79 20.55 -1.65
N TYR A 17 -5.00 21.63 -1.57
CA TYR A 17 -3.58 21.62 -1.89
C TYR A 17 -2.79 20.69 -0.95
N LEU A 18 -2.91 20.89 0.36
CA LEU A 18 -2.23 20.08 1.38
C LEU A 18 -2.62 18.60 1.31
N ASN A 19 -3.88 18.30 0.99
CA ASN A 19 -4.35 16.92 0.81
C ASN A 19 -3.66 16.21 -0.36
N ARG A 20 -3.27 16.93 -1.42
CA ARG A 20 -2.54 16.33 -2.56
C ARG A 20 -1.11 15.98 -2.19
N ASP A 21 -0.40 16.89 -1.55
CA ASP A 21 0.99 16.65 -1.13
C ASP A 21 1.06 15.55 -0.08
N ARG A 22 0.11 15.52 0.86
CA ARG A 22 -0.02 14.41 1.81
C ARG A 22 -0.19 13.06 1.09
N LYS A 23 -1.00 12.99 0.04
CA LYS A 23 -1.19 11.74 -0.73
C LYS A 23 0.10 11.29 -1.41
N LYS A 24 0.89 12.22 -1.95
CA LYS A 24 2.19 11.90 -2.57
C LYS A 24 3.20 11.39 -1.54
N LEU A 25 3.33 12.09 -0.41
CA LEU A 25 4.22 11.68 0.67
C LEU A 25 3.85 10.32 1.26
N VAL A 26 2.55 10.03 1.35
CA VAL A 26 2.07 8.70 1.76
C VAL A 26 2.46 7.66 0.72
N ALA A 27 2.22 7.90 -0.57
CA ALA A 27 2.57 6.95 -1.64
C ALA A 27 4.08 6.66 -1.72
N GLU A 28 4.94 7.67 -1.52
CA GLU A 28 6.39 7.51 -1.47
C GLU A 28 6.84 6.70 -0.23
N ASN A 29 6.08 6.76 0.86
CA ASN A 29 6.34 6.05 2.11
C ASN A 29 5.58 4.71 2.22
N GLU A 30 4.96 4.24 1.15
CA GLU A 30 4.27 2.94 1.13
C GLU A 30 5.17 1.77 0.76
N GLN A 31 6.41 2.05 0.32
CA GLN A 31 7.37 1.03 -0.09
C GLN A 31 8.39 0.74 1.00
N ASP A 32 8.74 -0.53 1.17
CA ASP A 32 9.88 -0.97 1.97
C ASP A 32 11.18 -0.68 1.21
N PRO A 33 12.14 0.07 1.79
CA PRO A 33 13.34 0.50 1.08
C PRO A 33 14.28 -0.67 0.71
N LEU A 34 14.26 -1.75 1.50
CA LEU A 34 15.14 -2.90 1.28
C LEU A 34 14.70 -3.72 0.07
N THR A 35 13.39 -3.85 -0.15
CA THR A 35 12.80 -4.80 -1.10
C THR A 35 12.05 -4.12 -2.25
N GLY A 36 11.59 -2.89 -2.06
CA GLY A 36 10.70 -2.16 -2.98
C GLY A 36 9.26 -2.67 -2.99
N VAL A 37 8.91 -3.64 -2.15
CA VAL A 37 7.52 -4.10 -2.01
C VAL A 37 6.74 -3.17 -1.10
N HIS A 38 5.41 -3.25 -1.14
CA HIS A 38 4.57 -2.55 -0.18
C HIS A 38 4.94 -2.93 1.26
N ASN A 39 5.15 -1.92 2.08
CA ASN A 39 5.44 -2.14 3.49
C ASN A 39 4.18 -2.58 4.24
N ARG A 40 4.37 -2.97 5.49
CA ARG A 40 3.29 -3.45 6.36
C ARG A 40 2.11 -2.46 6.45
N ARG A 41 2.38 -1.15 6.53
CA ARG A 41 1.31 -0.13 6.63
C ARG A 41 0.47 -0.08 5.35
N ALA A 42 1.11 -0.13 4.19
CA ALA A 42 0.43 -0.18 2.90
C ALA A 42 -0.42 -1.46 2.75
N PHE A 43 0.11 -2.60 3.19
CA PHE A 43 -0.61 -3.87 3.22
C PHE A 43 -1.87 -3.80 4.09
N GLU A 44 -1.76 -3.36 5.35
CA GLU A 44 -2.90 -3.25 6.27
C GLU A 44 -3.99 -2.31 5.73
N ALA A 45 -3.59 -1.16 5.16
CA ALA A 45 -4.52 -0.23 4.52
C ALA A 45 -5.28 -0.88 3.36
N ARG A 46 -4.59 -1.69 2.54
CA ARG A 46 -5.18 -2.40 1.40
C ARG A 46 -6.14 -3.49 1.84
N VAL A 47 -5.79 -4.30 2.83
CA VAL A 47 -6.67 -5.35 3.37
C VAL A 47 -7.95 -4.73 3.93
N LYS A 48 -7.84 -3.67 4.75
CA LYS A 48 -9.01 -2.96 5.28
C LYS A 48 -9.91 -2.39 4.18
N SER A 49 -9.33 -1.98 3.05
CA SER A 49 -10.09 -1.51 1.89
C SER A 49 -10.84 -2.65 1.19
N LEU A 50 -10.24 -3.83 1.09
CA LEU A 50 -10.83 -5.03 0.50
C LEU A 50 -11.93 -5.61 1.39
N GLU A 51 -11.74 -5.63 2.70
CA GLU A 51 -12.76 -6.03 3.67
C GLU A 51 -14.01 -5.15 3.55
N ARG A 52 -13.84 -3.82 3.54
CA ARG A 52 -14.96 -2.90 3.34
C ARG A 52 -15.69 -3.14 2.03
N TYR A 53 -14.94 -3.31 0.93
CA TYR A 53 -15.51 -3.55 -0.39
C TYR A 53 -16.30 -4.87 -0.44
N THR A 54 -15.74 -5.92 0.14
CA THR A 54 -16.34 -7.26 0.23
C THR A 54 -17.61 -7.25 1.08
N LEU A 55 -17.61 -6.51 2.20
CA LEU A 55 -18.80 -6.33 3.04
C LEU A 55 -19.91 -5.54 2.33
N THR A 56 -19.56 -4.57 1.48
CA THR A 56 -20.54 -3.75 0.74
C THR A 56 -21.13 -4.42 -0.49
N LEU A 57 -20.48 -5.45 -1.04
CA LEU A 57 -20.92 -6.12 -2.27
C LEU A 57 -21.21 -7.58 -1.98
N ILE A 58 -22.49 -7.95 -2.08
CA ILE A 58 -22.98 -9.32 -1.89
C ILE A 58 -22.17 -10.27 -2.78
N ASN A 59 -21.64 -11.34 -2.19
CA ASN A 59 -20.92 -12.45 -2.83
C ASN A 59 -19.48 -12.21 -3.32
N THR A 60 -18.84 -11.11 -2.94
CA THR A 60 -17.41 -10.93 -3.26
C THR A 60 -16.54 -11.67 -2.23
N HIS A 61 -15.50 -12.38 -2.66
CA HIS A 61 -14.53 -13.04 -1.78
C HIS A 61 -13.12 -12.61 -2.16
N TYR A 62 -12.20 -12.56 -1.20
CA TYR A 62 -10.78 -12.37 -1.46
C TYR A 62 -9.94 -13.46 -0.80
N SER A 63 -8.77 -13.71 -1.37
CA SER A 63 -7.79 -14.68 -0.84
C SER A 63 -6.50 -13.95 -0.49
N MET A 64 -5.78 -14.47 0.49
CA MET A 64 -4.49 -13.94 0.95
C MET A 64 -3.46 -15.06 0.94
N VAL A 65 -2.27 -14.75 0.41
CA VAL A 65 -1.13 -15.66 0.44
C VAL A 65 -0.08 -15.03 1.34
N MET A 66 0.32 -15.77 2.39
CA MET A 66 1.40 -15.40 3.28
C MET A 66 2.54 -16.38 3.08
N PHE A 67 3.75 -15.87 2.91
CA PHE A 67 4.96 -16.67 2.78
C PHE A 67 6.01 -16.13 3.75
N ASP A 68 6.75 -17.04 4.37
CA ASP A 68 7.89 -16.73 5.22
C ASP A 68 9.19 -17.16 4.52
N ILE A 69 10.30 -16.50 4.84
CA ILE A 69 11.61 -16.85 4.29
C ILE A 69 12.31 -17.80 5.26
N ASP A 70 12.34 -19.08 4.88
CA ASP A 70 13.08 -20.08 5.62
C ASP A 70 14.57 -19.71 5.76
N HIS A 71 15.13 -19.88 6.96
CA HIS A 71 16.58 -19.73 7.23
C HIS A 71 17.14 -18.31 7.04
N PHE A 72 16.32 -17.27 7.17
CA PHE A 72 16.67 -15.85 7.03
C PHE A 72 18.01 -15.42 7.69
N LYS A 73 18.37 -16.05 8.82
CA LYS A 73 19.56 -15.72 9.62
C LYS A 73 20.91 -16.06 8.94
N ARG A 74 20.94 -16.90 7.91
CA ARG A 74 22.19 -17.47 7.35
C ARG A 74 22.68 -16.86 6.02
N SER A 75 21.83 -16.11 5.31
CA SER A 75 22.10 -15.66 3.92
C SER A 75 21.75 -14.19 3.66
N MET A 76 21.93 -13.34 4.68
CA MET A 76 21.50 -11.93 4.66
C MET A 76 22.44 -11.06 3.82
N THR A 77 22.16 -10.93 2.53
CA THR A 77 22.65 -9.82 1.70
C THR A 77 21.45 -9.22 0.98
N SER A 78 21.36 -7.88 0.90
CA SER A 78 20.20 -7.15 0.34
C SER A 78 19.76 -7.66 -1.05
N MET A 79 20.73 -8.08 -1.86
CA MET A 79 20.52 -8.64 -3.20
C MET A 79 19.90 -10.04 -3.20
N ALA A 80 20.15 -10.84 -2.16
CA ALA A 80 19.56 -12.17 -1.98
C ALA A 80 18.06 -12.07 -1.60
N ILE A 81 17.71 -11.11 -0.73
CA ILE A 81 16.32 -10.84 -0.32
C ILE A 81 15.47 -10.44 -1.53
N ARG A 82 15.96 -9.50 -2.36
CA ARG A 82 15.27 -9.07 -3.59
C ARG A 82 15.04 -10.22 -4.56
N ARG A 83 16.01 -11.14 -4.69
CA ARG A 83 15.87 -12.34 -5.54
C ARG A 83 14.84 -13.34 -5.00
N ALA A 84 14.82 -13.57 -3.69
CA ALA A 84 13.85 -14.47 -3.06
C ALA A 84 12.42 -13.96 -3.25
N ILE A 85 12.16 -12.69 -2.91
CA ILE A 85 10.84 -12.07 -3.03
C ILE A 85 10.36 -12.10 -4.49
N ARG A 86 11.24 -11.77 -5.44
CA ARG A 86 10.88 -11.79 -6.88
C ARG A 86 10.47 -13.18 -7.36
N ARG A 87 11.13 -14.25 -6.88
CA ARG A 87 10.79 -15.64 -7.24
C ARG A 87 9.47 -16.11 -6.64
N SER A 88 9.17 -15.70 -5.40
CA SER A 88 7.90 -16.02 -4.74
C SER A 88 6.70 -15.34 -5.40
N VAL A 89 6.83 -14.06 -5.76
CA VAL A 89 5.76 -13.30 -6.44
C VAL A 89 5.48 -13.83 -7.84
N ILE A 90 6.51 -14.23 -8.60
CA ILE A 90 6.32 -14.81 -9.94
C ILE A 90 5.57 -16.15 -9.85
N SER A 91 5.87 -17.00 -8.86
CA SER A 91 5.18 -18.30 -8.71
C SER A 91 3.68 -18.16 -8.42
N ALA A 92 3.28 -17.14 -7.65
CA ALA A 92 1.87 -16.87 -7.37
C ALA A 92 1.08 -16.41 -8.61
N ILE A 93 1.73 -15.78 -9.60
CA ILE A 93 1.11 -15.37 -10.87
C ILE A 93 0.90 -16.58 -11.80
N TRP A 94 1.78 -17.58 -11.75
CA TRP A 94 1.71 -18.77 -12.60
C TRP A 94 0.69 -19.83 -12.16
N LEU A 95 0.20 -19.78 -10.91
CA LEU A 95 -0.89 -20.64 -10.43
C LEU A 95 -2.30 -20.19 -10.88
N ARG A 96 -2.37 -19.17 -11.75
CA ARG A 96 -3.63 -18.60 -12.27
C ARG A 96 -3.85 -18.92 -13.75
N ARG A 97 -3.44 -20.11 -14.20
CA ARG A 97 -3.83 -20.71 -15.48
C ARG A 97 -4.32 -22.12 -15.26
#